data_AF-A0A8T5EG49-F1
#
_entry.id   AF-A0A8T5EG49-F1
#
_cell.length_a   1.000
_cell.length_b   1.000
_cell.length_c   1.000
_cell.angle_alpha   90.00
_cell.angle_beta   90.00
_cell.angle_gamma   90.00
#
_symmetry.space_group_name_H-M   'P 1'
#
loop_
_entity.id
_entity.type
_entity.pdbx_description
1 polymer ?
#
loop_
_entity_poly.entity_id
_entity_poly.type
_entity_poly.pdbx_seq_one_letter_code
_entity_poly.pdbx_strand_id
1 'polypeptide(L)' 'WWLYLATAIFLSYGLYRHFNAAGICTIDDIKRERQKVINTTLLVVILTIILFIVWNYIILELIGIAVGLPWEDTAIWN' A
#
# COMPACT_ATOMS: atom_id res chain seq x y z
N TRP A 1 -10.34 -10.73 5.44
CA TRP A 1 -9.96 -11.37 4.16
C TRP A 1 -10.45 -10.62 2.94
N TRP A 2 -11.74 -10.30 2.81
CA TRP A 2 -12.26 -9.56 1.64
C TRP A 2 -11.59 -8.21 1.37
N LEU A 3 -11.31 -7.44 2.43
CA LEU A 3 -10.61 -6.15 2.30
C LEU A 3 -9.19 -6.32 1.72
N TYR A 4 -8.45 -7.37 2.13
CA TYR A 4 -7.12 -7.65 1.59
C TYR A 4 -7.18 -8.05 0.11
N LEU A 5 -8.18 -8.84 -0.28
CA LEU A 5 -8.42 -9.18 -1.68
C LEU A 5 -8.76 -7.94 -2.51
N ALA A 6 -9.62 -7.06 -2.00
CA ALA A 6 -9.96 -5.81 -2.66
C ALA A 6 -8.71 -4.93 -2.84
N THR A 7 -7.89 -4.76 -1.79
CA THR A 7 -6.63 -4.01 -1.87
C THR A 7 -5.69 -4.59 -2.93
N ALA A 8 -5.54 -5.90 -3.00
CA ALA A 8 -4.72 -6.54 -4.02
C ALA A 8 -5.25 -6.23 -5.44
N ILE A 9 -6.56 -6.36 -5.66
CA ILE A 9 -7.19 -6.06 -6.96
C ILE A 9 -6.97 -4.59 -7.34
N PHE A 10 -7.22 -3.65 -6.42
CA PHE A 10 -7.05 -2.23 -6.69
C PHE A 10 -5.59 -1.85 -6.97
N LEU A 11 -4.64 -2.40 -6.21
CA LEU A 11 -3.21 -2.17 -6.46
C LEU A 11 -2.77 -2.74 -7.80
N SER A 12 -3.15 -3.98 -8.11
CA SER A 12 -2.85 -4.60 -9.41
C SER A 12 -3.44 -3.81 -10.56
N TYR A 13 -4.69 -3.33 -10.43
CA TYR A 13 -5.32 -2.50 -11.45
C TYR A 13 -4.63 -1.13 -11.61
N GLY A 14 -4.24 -0.49 -10.51
CA GLY A 14 -3.52 0.78 -10.51
C GLY A 14 -2.15 0.65 -11.18
N LEU A 15 -1.37 -0.38 -10.82
CA LEU A 15 -0.09 -0.70 -11.45
C LEU A 15 -0.25 -1.02 -12.93
N TYR A 16 -1.25 -1.83 -13.29
CA TYR A 16 -1.56 -2.13 -14.69
C TYR A 16 -1.84 -0.85 -15.49
N ARG A 17 -2.69 0.04 -14.97
CA ARG A 17 -2.99 1.32 -15.63
C ARG A 17 -1.75 2.21 -15.75
N HIS A 18 -0.91 2.26 -14.71
CA HIS A 18 0.32 3.04 -14.71
C HIS A 18 1.31 2.56 -15.79
N PHE A 19 1.56 1.25 -15.88
CA PHE A 19 2.45 0.69 -16.89
C PHE A 19 1.88 0.76 -18.30
N ASN A 20 0.56 0.58 -18.45
CA ASN A 20 -0.13 0.75 -19.72
C ASN A 20 -0.01 2.19 -20.24
N ALA A 21 -0.18 3.20 -19.36
CA ALA A 21 0.05 4.60 -19.72
C ALA A 21 1.52 4.90 -20.06
N ALA A 22 2.46 4.11 -19.54
CA ALA A 22 3.89 4.20 -19.88
C ALA A 22 4.25 3.44 -21.18
N GLY A 23 3.27 2.84 -21.87
CA GLY A 23 3.45 2.10 -23.13
C GLY A 23 3.90 0.64 -22.98
N ILE A 24 3.91 0.10 -21.76
CA ILE A 24 4.31 -1.29 -21.47
C ILE A 24 3.04 -2.15 -21.56
N CYS A 25 2.76 -2.71 -22.74
CA CYS A 25 1.57 -3.52 -23.00
C CYS A 25 1.88 -5.01 -23.22
N THR A 26 3.11 -5.34 -23.59
CA THR A 26 3.50 -6.72 -23.93
C THR A 26 4.53 -7.29 -22.95
N ILE A 27 4.63 -8.63 -22.90
CA ILE A 27 5.60 -9.33 -22.05
C ILE A 27 7.04 -8.98 -22.45
N ASP A 28 7.29 -8.69 -23.72
CA ASP A 28 8.60 -8.28 -24.22
C ASP A 28 8.99 -6.88 -23.71
N ASP A 29 8.03 -5.95 -23.62
CA ASP A 29 8.23 -4.62 -23.02
C ASP A 29 8.56 -4.74 -21.53
N ILE A 30 7.88 -5.65 -20.81
CA ILE A 30 8.17 -5.92 -19.39
C ILE A 30 9.58 -6.45 -19.20
N LYS A 31 10.06 -7.35 -20.08
CA LYS A 31 11.44 -7.85 -20.02
C LYS A 31 12.46 -6.74 -20.28
N ARG A 32 12.17 -5.86 -21.24
CA ARG A 32 13.04 -4.74 -21.60
C ARG A 32 13.15 -3.72 -20.46
N GLU A 33 12.02 -3.38 -19.85
CA GLU A 33 11.91 -2.40 -18.76
C GLU A 33 11.81 -3.04 -17.36
N ARG A 34 12.36 -4.25 -17.19
CA ARG A 34 12.15 -5.04 -15.95
C ARG A 34 12.53 -4.30 -14.68
N GLN A 35 13.62 -3.54 -14.71
CA GLN A 35 14.07 -2.78 -13.54
C GLN A 35 13.08 -1.69 -13.16
N LYS A 36 12.49 -1.00 -14.14
CA LYS A 36 11.47 0.02 -13.91
C LYS A 36 10.21 -0.60 -13.30
N VAL A 37 9.74 -1.70 -13.87
CA VAL A 37 8.56 -2.42 -13.37
C VAL A 37 8.76 -2.91 -11.93
N ILE A 38 9.91 -3.54 -11.65
CA ILE A 38 10.24 -4.04 -10.31
C ILE A 38 10.37 -2.89 -9.32
N ASN A 39 11.12 -1.83 -9.64
CA ASN A 39 11.32 -0.70 -8.72
C ASN A 39 10.01 0.02 -8.41
N THR A 40 9.16 0.27 -9.41
CA THR A 40 7.86 0.92 -9.19
C THR A 40 6.93 0.03 -8.37
N THR A 41 6.85 -1.26 -8.68
CA THR A 41 6.00 -2.20 -7.93
C THR A 41 6.47 -2.32 -6.49
N LEU A 42 7.77 -2.47 -6.27
CA LEU A 42 8.36 -2.55 -4.93
C LEU A 42 8.09 -1.28 -4.13
N LEU A 43 8.26 -0.11 -4.75
CA LEU A 43 7.98 1.17 -4.11
C LEU A 43 6.50 1.30 -3.70
N VAL A 44 5.57 0.92 -4.58
CA VAL A 44 4.13 0.96 -4.28
C VAL A 44 3.77 0.01 -3.14
N VAL A 45 4.34 -1.20 -3.12
CA VAL A 45 4.11 -2.17 -2.03
C VAL A 45 4.65 -1.63 -0.71
N ILE A 46 5.87 -1.10 -0.69
CA ILE A 46 6.47 -0.51 0.52
C ILE A 46 5.61 0.64 1.05
N LEU A 47 5.18 1.55 0.18
CA LEU A 47 4.31 2.67 0.58
C LEU A 47 2.97 2.18 1.14
N THR A 48 2.38 1.14 0.54
CA THR A 48 1.13 0.56 1.03
C THR A 48 1.31 0.01 2.45
N ILE A 49 2.40 -0.70 2.73
CA ILE A 49 2.69 -1.25 4.05
C ILE A 49 2.90 -0.12 5.07
N ILE A 50 3.67 0.91 4.71
CA ILE A 50 3.88 2.07 5.59
C ILE A 50 2.54 2.74 5.93
N LEU A 51 1.70 2.98 4.92
CA LEU A 51 0.37 3.57 5.13
C LEU A 51 -0.51 2.69 6.01
N PHE A 52 -0.47 1.36 5.83
CA PHE A 52 -1.20 0.43 6.68
C PHE A 52 -0.77 0.54 8.14
N ILE A 53 0.54 0.60 8.40
CA ILE A 53 1.09 0.73 9.74
C ILE A 53 0.69 2.07 10.35
N VAL A 54 0.92 3.19 9.64
CA VAL A 54 0.59 4.54 10.12
C VAL A 54 -0.90 4.66 10.42
N TRP A 55 -1.76 4.13 9.54
CA TRP A 55 -3.20 4.18 9.75
C TRP A 55 -3.61 3.39 10.99
N ASN A 56 -3.16 2.14 11.11
CA ASN A 56 -3.65 1.23 12.16
C ASN A 56 -3.03 1.50 13.54
N TYR A 57 -1.76 1.90 13.60
CA TYR A 57 -1.02 2.00 14.86
C TYR A 57 -0.68 3.43 15.26
N ILE A 58 -0.99 4.44 14.45
CA ILE A 58 -0.82 5.84 14.85
C ILE A 58 -2.17 6.53 14.80
N ILE A 59 -2.81 6.56 13.62
CA ILE A 59 -4.03 7.34 13.44
C ILE A 59 -5.20 6.75 14.25
N LEU A 60 -5.44 5.44 14.18
CA LEU A 60 -6.54 4.82 14.94
C LEU A 60 -6.35 4.94 16.45
N GLU A 61 -5.11 4.85 16.94
CA GLU A 61 -4.80 5.03 18.37
C GLU A 61 -5.10 6.45 18.83
N LEU A 62 -4.62 7.46 18.08
CA LEU A 62 -4.91 8.86 18.38
C LEU A 62 -6.41 9.17 18.37
N ILE A 63 -7.14 8.64 17.37
CA ILE A 63 -8.60 8.78 17.31
C ILE A 63 -9.25 8.08 18.51
N GLY A 64 -8.79 6.88 18.86
CA GLY A 64 -9.29 6.10 19.99
C GLY A 64 -9.18 6.86 21.30
N ILE A 65 -8.00 7.41 21.59
CA ILE A 65 -7.76 8.25 22.77
C ILE A 65 -8.66 9.49 22.75
N ALA A 66 -8.79 10.15 21.59
CA ALA A 66 -9.62 11.35 21.46
C ALA A 66 -11.12 11.09 21.73
N VAL A 67 -11.62 9.88 21.45
CA VAL A 67 -13.00 9.48 21.77
C VAL A 67 -13.15 8.83 23.15
N GLY A 68 -12.08 8.81 23.96
CA GLY A 68 -12.09 8.30 25.34
C GLY A 68 -11.92 6.79 25.48
N LEU A 69 -11.40 6.10 24.45
CA LEU A 69 -11.03 4.69 24.56
C LEU A 69 -9.69 4.53 25.30
N PRO A 70 -9.48 3.46 26.08
CA PRO A 70 -8.28 3.24 26.90
C PRO A 70 -7.10 2.68 26.08
N TRP A 71 -6.83 3.28 24.92
CA TRP A 71 -5.79 2.81 24.00
C TRP A 71 -4.43 3.45 24.28
N GLU A 72 -4.39 4.45 25.18
CA GLU A 72 -3.16 5.09 25.65
C GLU A 72 -2.19 4.09 26.29
N ASP A 73 -2.70 3.16 27.10
CA ASP A 73 -1.89 2.14 27.78
C ASP A 73 -1.21 1.17 26.80
N THR A 74 -1.83 0.94 25.65
CA THR A 74 -1.35 0.04 24.60
C THR A 74 -0.65 0.77 23.46
N ALA A 75 -0.51 2.10 23.55
CA ALA A 75 0.03 2.91 22.48
C ALA A 75 1.48 2.53 22.21
N ILE A 76 1.90 2.57 20.95
CA ILE A 76 3.25 2.12 20.55
C ILE A 76 4.38 2.97 21.15
N TRP A 77 4.04 4.14 21.70
CA TRP A 77 4.94 5.13 22.29
C TRP A 77 4.86 5.23 23.82
N ASN A 78 4.08 4.36 24.46
CA ASN A 78 4.07 4.17 25.92
C ASN A 78 5.18 3.20 26.33
#